data_AF-A0A091DNP3-F1
#
_entry.id   AF-A0A091DNP3-F1
#
_cell.length_a   1.000
_cell.length_b   1.000
_cell.length_c   1.000
_cell.angle_alpha   90.00
_cell.angle_beta   90.00
_cell.angle_gamma   90.00
#
_symmetry.space_group_name_H-M   'P 1'
#
loop_
_entity.id
_entity.type
_entity.pdbx_description
1 polymer ?
#
loop_
_entity_poly.entity_id
_entity_poly.type
_entity_poly.pdbx_seq_one_letter_code
_entity_poly.pdbx_strand_id
1 'polypeptide(L)'
;MGARATREREYRPHIPEGINNNHYGLHLLLAELAHGYGREHICASEAVSSSSSGPGGEVSSAQDLRDMFWNAAAICVPLVGLLQGRKAGTPLMRCLHQTLTMARRLQARRLEGTEHNPWVEYVKLAKEYKDSVNLGQGFPNFPPPDFALEAFQQAVTADHMLNQYTSAFGHPPLTKVLASFFGKLLGRELDPVTNVLVTVGAYGALFTAFQALVDEGDEVIIIEPFFDCYEPMTLMAGGHPVFVSLRPSPSQDQDLDSSSSWQLDATELASKFTPRTKALVLNTPNNPLGKVFSTAELQLVASLCQQHDVLCISDEVYQWLVYDTHEHVSIASLPGMWERTLTIGSAGKTFSVTGWKVGWVLGPDNIMKHLRTMHQNSVYHCATQAQAAVAQCFEREQLLFGQPSSYFVQLPRDMQRCRDHMVRSLQSVGFKPVASQGSYFLTVDISDFKSKMPDLPGAAHEPYDRCFVKWMIKNKGLAAIPVSIFYSRPHQKDFDHYLRFCFVKGEATFQAMDEKLQKWKAELEL
;
A
#
# COMPACT_ATOMS: atom_id res chain seq x y z
N MET A 1 -64.25 -7.57 -36.25
CA MET A 1 -64.49 -7.82 -34.81
C MET A 1 -64.36 -9.32 -34.58
N GLY A 2 -63.15 -9.77 -34.21
CA GLY A 2 -62.81 -11.19 -34.12
C GLY A 2 -62.63 -11.60 -32.66
N ALA A 3 -63.42 -12.57 -32.22
CA ALA A 3 -63.33 -13.17 -30.90
C ALA A 3 -62.94 -14.65 -31.05
N ARG A 4 -61.87 -15.07 -30.37
CA ARG A 4 -61.80 -16.38 -29.71
C ARG A 4 -60.61 -16.46 -28.78
N ALA A 5 -60.93 -16.62 -27.50
CA ALA A 5 -60.02 -16.90 -26.41
C ALA A 5 -59.25 -18.22 -26.62
N THR A 6 -57.97 -18.23 -26.25
CA THR A 6 -57.19 -19.46 -26.09
C THR A 6 -56.59 -19.50 -24.68
N ARG A 7 -56.68 -20.69 -24.10
CA ARG A 7 -56.34 -21.06 -22.72
C ARG A 7 -54.82 -21.13 -22.53
N GLU A 8 -54.41 -20.75 -21.32
CA GLU A 8 -53.09 -20.93 -20.73
C GLU A 8 -52.68 -22.42 -20.72
N ARG A 9 -51.42 -22.69 -21.07
CA ARG A 9 -50.74 -23.97 -20.86
C ARG A 9 -49.59 -23.76 -19.88
N GLU A 10 -49.70 -24.38 -18.72
CA GLU A 10 -48.58 -24.59 -17.80
C GLU A 10 -47.55 -25.53 -18.44
N TYR A 11 -46.28 -25.14 -18.36
CA TYR A 11 -45.14 -25.89 -18.88
C TYR A 11 -44.50 -26.67 -17.72
N ARG A 12 -44.63 -27.99 -17.71
CA ARG A 12 -43.84 -28.90 -16.86
C ARG A 12 -42.66 -29.45 -17.69
N PRO A 13 -41.41 -29.38 -17.21
CA PRO A 13 -40.31 -30.05 -17.87
C PRO A 13 -40.29 -31.55 -17.54
N HIS A 14 -40.26 -32.37 -18.59
CA HIS A 14 -39.96 -33.80 -18.55
C HIS A 14 -38.44 -34.01 -18.32
N ILE A 15 -38.09 -34.83 -17.33
CA ILE A 15 -36.74 -35.33 -17.06
C ILE A 15 -36.63 -36.75 -17.67
N PRO A 16 -35.56 -37.10 -18.41
CA PRO A 16 -35.37 -38.46 -18.91
C PRO A 16 -34.91 -39.43 -17.81
N GLU A 17 -35.61 -40.55 -17.67
CA GLU A 17 -35.24 -41.69 -16.82
C GLU A 17 -34.13 -42.52 -17.47
N GLY A 18 -33.09 -42.87 -16.69
CA GLY A 18 -32.10 -43.85 -17.09
C GLY A 18 -30.74 -43.73 -16.43
N ILE A 19 -30.64 -43.81 -15.09
CA ILE A 19 -29.37 -44.17 -14.43
C ILE A 19 -29.65 -45.15 -13.27
N ASN A 20 -28.86 -46.21 -13.30
CA ASN A 20 -28.83 -47.39 -12.44
C ASN A 20 -28.76 -47.09 -10.93
N ASN A 21 -29.44 -47.96 -10.17
CA ASN A 21 -29.31 -48.14 -8.73
C ASN A 21 -27.86 -48.40 -8.31
N ASN A 22 -27.29 -47.47 -7.55
CA ASN A 22 -26.30 -47.76 -6.50
C ASN A 22 -26.11 -46.55 -5.57
N HIS A 23 -27.18 -46.14 -4.87
CA HIS A 23 -27.08 -45.21 -3.74
C HIS A 23 -28.08 -45.59 -2.64
N TYR A 24 -27.82 -46.72 -1.99
CA TYR A 24 -28.22 -46.98 -0.61
C TYR A 24 -26.97 -47.48 0.13
N GLY A 25 -26.11 -46.54 0.51
CA GLY A 25 -24.82 -46.87 1.10
C GLY A 25 -23.87 -45.68 1.21
N LEU A 26 -24.38 -44.48 1.52
CA LEU A 26 -23.52 -43.35 1.89
C LEU A 26 -24.25 -42.25 2.70
N HIS A 27 -25.27 -42.65 3.47
CA HIS A 27 -25.91 -41.77 4.48
C HIS A 27 -25.80 -42.32 5.91
N LEU A 28 -24.95 -43.33 6.12
CA LEU A 28 -24.70 -43.95 7.42
C LEU A 28 -23.21 -44.06 7.77
N LEU A 29 -22.33 -43.35 7.07
CA LEU A 29 -20.89 -43.27 7.39
C LEU A 29 -20.37 -41.86 7.73
N LEU A 30 -21.27 -40.87 7.80
CA LEU A 30 -20.93 -39.48 8.20
C LEU A 30 -21.53 -39.09 9.56
N ALA A 31 -22.20 -40.02 10.25
CA ALA A 31 -22.69 -39.82 11.62
C ALA A 31 -21.74 -40.35 12.71
N GLU A 32 -20.71 -41.13 12.37
CA GLU A 32 -19.74 -41.69 13.33
C GLU A 32 -18.36 -40.99 13.33
N LEU A 33 -18.13 -39.98 12.49
CA LEU A 33 -16.89 -39.18 12.50
C LEU A 33 -17.02 -37.82 13.22
N ALA A 34 -18.19 -37.50 13.78
CA ALA A 34 -18.44 -36.27 14.54
C ALA A 34 -18.48 -36.46 16.07
N HIS A 35 -18.14 -37.64 16.58
CA HIS A 35 -18.22 -37.99 18.02
C HIS A 35 -16.92 -38.61 18.57
N GLY A 36 -15.77 -38.04 18.21
CA GLY A 36 -14.49 -38.59 18.67
C GLY A 36 -13.31 -37.63 18.70
N TYR A 37 -13.49 -36.33 18.95
CA TYR A 37 -12.39 -35.44 19.38
C TYR A 37 -12.98 -34.19 20.03
N GLY A 38 -13.32 -34.31 21.31
CA GLY A 38 -13.89 -33.20 22.07
C GLY A 38 -14.24 -33.61 23.48
N ARG A 39 -13.21 -33.83 24.30
CA ARG A 39 -13.16 -33.69 25.78
C ARG A 39 -11.97 -34.50 26.30
N GLU A 40 -10.90 -33.81 26.69
CA GLU A 40 -10.17 -34.04 27.95
C GLU A 40 -9.01 -33.03 28.05
N HIS A 41 -8.73 -32.60 29.29
CA HIS A 41 -7.72 -31.63 29.74
C HIS A 41 -8.06 -30.14 29.71
N ILE A 42 -9.08 -29.78 30.50
CA ILE A 42 -9.04 -28.56 31.32
C ILE A 42 -9.36 -28.98 32.78
N CYS A 43 -8.54 -28.49 33.71
CA CYS A 43 -8.66 -28.50 35.18
C CYS A 43 -8.27 -29.74 36.02
N ALA A 44 -7.09 -29.64 36.65
CA ALA A 44 -6.83 -29.99 38.05
C ALA A 44 -5.76 -28.98 38.56
N SER A 45 -6.15 -27.88 39.22
CA SER A 45 -6.46 -27.71 40.65
C SER A 45 -5.26 -27.21 41.47
N GLU A 46 -5.38 -25.95 41.94
CA GLU A 46 -4.86 -25.46 43.23
C GLU A 46 -5.24 -26.46 44.35
N ALA A 47 -4.54 -26.70 45.47
CA ALA A 47 -3.66 -25.87 46.29
C ALA A 47 -2.87 -26.77 47.26
N VAL A 48 -1.68 -26.34 47.70
CA VAL A 48 -1.17 -26.55 49.08
C VAL A 48 -0.38 -25.31 49.48
N SER A 49 -0.68 -24.79 50.67
CA SER A 49 -0.25 -23.50 51.23
C SER A 49 0.99 -23.57 52.13
N SER A 50 1.74 -22.46 52.11
CA SER A 50 2.50 -21.79 53.20
C SER A 50 3.68 -22.47 53.91
N SER A 51 4.89 -21.90 53.79
CA SER A 51 5.54 -21.10 54.87
C SER A 51 6.94 -20.56 54.51
N SER A 52 7.07 -19.22 54.66
CA SER A 52 8.20 -18.37 55.06
C SER A 52 9.70 -18.69 54.80
N SER A 53 10.36 -17.63 54.28
CA SER A 53 11.63 -16.99 54.70
C SER A 53 12.97 -17.33 54.02
N GLY A 54 13.56 -16.29 53.40
CA GLY A 54 14.99 -15.94 53.51
C GLY A 54 15.93 -16.33 52.34
N PRO A 55 16.99 -15.54 52.04
CA PRO A 55 17.46 -15.32 50.67
C PRO A 55 18.89 -15.84 50.36
N GLY A 56 19.23 -15.91 49.07
CA GLY A 56 20.61 -15.86 48.57
C GLY A 56 20.98 -16.90 47.51
N GLY A 57 21.58 -16.47 46.40
CA GLY A 57 22.35 -17.33 45.51
C GLY A 57 22.23 -17.01 44.01
N GLU A 58 23.13 -16.17 43.50
CA GLU A 58 23.51 -16.10 42.08
C GLU A 58 24.01 -17.46 41.56
N VAL A 59 23.70 -17.86 40.32
CA VAL A 59 24.68 -18.50 39.39
C VAL A 59 24.28 -18.28 37.91
N SER A 60 25.19 -17.58 37.23
CA SER A 60 25.70 -17.65 35.84
C SER A 60 25.01 -18.48 34.74
N SER A 61 24.88 -17.78 33.62
CA SER A 61 24.89 -18.19 32.21
C SER A 61 25.89 -19.28 31.79
N ALA A 62 25.58 -19.93 30.64
CA ALA A 62 26.48 -20.59 29.68
C ALA A 62 26.41 -22.13 29.51
N GLN A 63 25.43 -22.83 30.07
CA GLN A 63 25.30 -24.29 29.88
C GLN A 63 24.20 -24.76 28.91
N ASP A 64 23.14 -23.98 28.65
CA ASP A 64 22.03 -24.46 27.80
C ASP A 64 22.25 -24.31 26.28
N LEU A 65 23.36 -23.71 25.84
CA LEU A 65 23.67 -23.52 24.40
C LEU A 65 24.65 -24.55 23.83
N ARG A 66 25.22 -25.45 24.64
CA ARG A 66 26.12 -26.52 24.17
C ARG A 66 25.41 -27.83 23.80
N ASP A 67 24.20 -28.07 24.32
CA ASP A 67 23.48 -29.33 24.10
C ASP A 67 22.60 -29.34 22.83
N MET A 68 22.43 -28.19 22.16
CA MET A 68 21.72 -28.11 20.87
C MET A 68 22.62 -28.38 19.64
N PHE A 69 23.95 -28.38 19.78
CA PHE A 69 24.88 -28.54 18.65
C PHE A 69 25.52 -29.95 18.51
N TRP A 70 25.13 -30.91 19.35
CA TRP A 70 25.70 -32.27 19.35
C TRP A 70 24.83 -33.37 18.70
N ASN A 71 23.68 -33.03 18.11
CA ASN A 71 22.80 -34.00 17.44
C ASN A 71 22.81 -33.97 15.90
N ALA A 72 23.69 -33.18 15.26
CA ALA A 72 23.79 -33.10 13.79
C ALA A 72 25.12 -33.64 13.21
N ALA A 73 26.03 -34.16 14.06
CA ALA A 73 27.37 -34.62 13.64
C ALA A 73 27.64 -36.10 13.96
N ALA A 74 26.59 -36.92 14.04
CA ALA A 74 26.71 -38.37 14.16
C ALA A 74 25.83 -39.04 13.09
N ILE A 75 26.39 -39.17 11.89
CA ILE A 75 26.23 -40.25 10.88
C ILE A 75 26.98 -39.74 9.64
N CYS A 76 28.31 -39.71 9.74
CA CYS A 76 29.21 -39.58 8.60
C CYS A 76 30.44 -40.45 8.88
N VAL A 77 30.40 -41.67 8.33
CA VAL A 77 31.54 -42.52 7.92
C VAL A 77 32.42 -43.09 9.06
N PRO A 78 32.48 -44.44 9.19
CA PRO A 78 33.58 -45.14 8.54
C PRO A 78 33.19 -46.50 7.95
N LEU A 79 33.43 -46.69 6.65
CA LEU A 79 33.66 -48.00 6.03
C LEU A 79 34.43 -47.80 4.71
N VAL A 80 35.63 -47.25 4.83
CA VAL A 80 36.68 -47.43 3.81
C VAL A 80 37.55 -48.58 4.31
N GLY A 81 37.32 -49.77 3.78
CA GLY A 81 38.12 -50.94 4.09
C GLY A 81 37.41 -52.24 3.77
N LEU A 82 37.28 -52.56 2.48
CA LEU A 82 37.27 -53.91 1.89
C LEU A 82 36.88 -53.84 0.40
N LEU A 83 37.85 -53.51 -0.45
CA LEU A 83 37.77 -53.77 -1.89
C LEU A 83 38.65 -54.99 -2.20
N GLN A 84 38.06 -56.19 -2.18
CA GLN A 84 38.52 -57.30 -3.00
C GLN A 84 37.31 -58.14 -3.44
N GLY A 85 37.07 -58.17 -4.76
CA GLY A 85 36.41 -59.32 -5.39
C GLY A 85 35.03 -59.09 -6.02
N ARG A 86 35.05 -58.88 -7.35
CA ARG A 86 34.07 -59.33 -8.36
C ARG A 86 32.74 -58.56 -8.54
N LYS A 87 32.69 -57.87 -9.69
CA LYS A 87 31.61 -57.73 -10.70
C LYS A 87 30.17 -58.06 -10.26
N ALA A 88 29.31 -57.03 -10.20
CA ALA A 88 28.06 -56.89 -10.99
C ALA A 88 27.18 -55.73 -10.47
N GLY A 89 26.65 -54.91 -11.38
CA GLY A 89 25.34 -54.25 -11.23
C GLY A 89 25.24 -52.95 -10.42
N THR A 90 25.25 -51.81 -11.11
CA THR A 90 24.49 -50.60 -10.75
C THR A 90 22.97 -50.95 -10.80
N PRO A 91 22.07 -50.40 -9.95
CA PRO A 91 22.16 -49.11 -9.28
C PRO A 91 21.53 -49.07 -7.86
N LEU A 92 22.33 -49.20 -6.79
CA LEU A 92 21.87 -48.81 -5.43
C LEU A 92 21.99 -47.29 -5.17
N MET A 93 22.55 -46.54 -6.13
CA MET A 93 22.78 -45.10 -6.02
C MET A 93 21.64 -44.24 -6.62
N ARG A 94 20.57 -44.88 -7.15
CA ARG A 94 19.35 -44.20 -7.62
C ARG A 94 18.22 -44.15 -6.59
N CYS A 95 18.36 -44.84 -5.45
CA CYS A 95 17.28 -44.96 -4.47
C CYS A 95 17.47 -44.09 -3.21
N LEU A 96 18.58 -43.34 -3.11
CA LEU A 96 18.82 -42.39 -2.00
C LEU A 96 18.70 -40.92 -2.41
N HIS A 97 18.28 -40.65 -3.65
CA HIS A 97 18.02 -39.28 -4.14
C HIS A 97 16.53 -38.94 -4.27
N GLN A 98 15.64 -39.78 -3.72
CA GLN A 98 14.19 -39.67 -3.99
C GLN A 98 13.26 -39.82 -2.76
N THR A 99 13.76 -39.63 -1.54
CA THR A 99 12.90 -39.65 -0.34
C THR A 99 13.31 -38.62 0.70
N LEU A 100 13.60 -37.40 0.26
CA LEU A 100 13.13 -36.24 1.01
C LEU A 100 11.79 -35.86 0.39
N THR A 101 10.73 -36.43 0.94
CA THR A 101 9.38 -35.87 0.80
C THR A 101 9.46 -34.45 1.34
N MET A 102 9.84 -33.48 0.50
CA MET A 102 9.51 -32.10 0.78
C MET A 102 7.99 -32.09 0.84
N ALA A 103 7.45 -32.09 2.06
CA ALA A 103 6.04 -31.84 2.28
C ALA A 103 5.69 -30.61 1.44
N ARG A 104 4.80 -30.80 0.45
CA ARG A 104 4.39 -29.70 -0.43
C ARG A 104 3.96 -28.54 0.46
N ARG A 105 4.64 -27.39 0.35
CA ARG A 105 4.24 -26.18 1.07
C ARG A 105 2.80 -25.85 0.66
N LEU A 106 1.97 -25.47 1.63
CA LEU A 106 0.58 -25.11 1.38
C LEU A 106 0.49 -23.77 0.64
N GLN A 107 1.27 -22.79 1.10
CA GLN A 107 1.28 -21.43 0.58
C GLN A 107 2.19 -21.27 -0.63
N ALA A 108 1.85 -20.31 -1.50
CA ALA A 108 2.68 -19.93 -2.63
C ALA A 108 3.94 -19.18 -2.18
N ARG A 109 5.06 -19.44 -2.85
CA ARG A 109 6.36 -18.81 -2.55
C ARG A 109 6.34 -17.28 -2.66
N ARG A 110 5.57 -16.73 -3.62
CA ARG A 110 5.43 -15.28 -3.83
C ARG A 110 4.85 -14.48 -2.66
N LEU A 111 4.41 -15.16 -1.59
CA LEU A 111 3.91 -14.52 -0.37
C LEU A 111 5.01 -14.30 0.68
N GLU A 112 6.14 -15.01 0.56
CA GLU A 112 7.23 -15.00 1.54
C GLU A 112 7.78 -13.57 1.74
N GLY A 113 7.79 -13.10 2.98
CA GLY A 113 8.34 -11.79 3.35
C GLY A 113 7.37 -10.60 3.16
N THR A 114 6.13 -10.85 2.72
CA THR A 114 5.10 -9.81 2.51
C THR A 114 3.92 -9.91 3.48
N GLU A 115 4.02 -10.79 4.48
CA GLU A 115 2.91 -11.10 5.39
C GLU A 115 2.68 -10.02 6.46
N HIS A 116 3.74 -9.33 6.86
CA HIS A 116 3.66 -8.30 7.88
C HIS A 116 3.15 -6.98 7.29
N ASN A 117 2.05 -6.45 7.83
CA ASN A 117 1.51 -5.16 7.46
C ASN A 117 1.58 -4.19 8.67
N PRO A 118 2.44 -3.15 8.63
CA PRO A 118 2.64 -2.26 9.77
C PRO A 118 1.41 -1.39 10.08
N TRP A 119 0.51 -1.16 9.12
CA TRP A 119 -0.69 -0.33 9.34
C TRP A 119 -1.66 -0.94 10.34
N VAL A 120 -1.75 -2.27 10.38
CA VAL A 120 -2.69 -2.97 11.26
C VAL A 120 -2.38 -2.69 12.73
N GLU A 121 -1.10 -2.60 13.08
CA GLU A 121 -0.65 -2.32 14.43
C GLU A 121 -1.08 -0.93 14.90
N TYR A 122 -0.79 0.13 14.13
CA TYR A 122 -1.12 1.50 14.51
C TYR A 122 -2.63 1.77 14.49
N VAL A 123 -3.36 1.17 13.54
CA VAL A 123 -4.83 1.26 13.53
C VAL A 123 -5.43 0.58 14.76
N LYS A 124 -4.89 -0.56 15.18
CA LYS A 124 -5.33 -1.23 16.41
C LYS A 124 -5.06 -0.37 17.64
N LEU A 125 -3.85 0.15 17.77
CA LEU A 125 -3.46 0.97 18.92
C LEU A 125 -4.29 2.26 19.02
N ALA A 126 -4.52 2.96 17.92
CA ALA A 126 -5.35 4.16 17.91
C ALA A 126 -6.81 3.88 18.32
N LYS A 127 -7.34 2.68 18.03
CA LYS A 127 -8.70 2.28 18.44
C LYS A 127 -8.80 1.92 19.93
N GLU A 128 -7.73 1.38 20.51
CA GLU A 128 -7.67 1.07 21.94
C GLU A 128 -7.72 2.35 22.80
N TYR A 129 -7.05 3.42 22.33
CA TYR A 129 -7.05 4.74 22.96
C TYR A 129 -8.12 5.65 22.33
N LYS A 130 -9.39 5.41 22.66
CA LYS A 130 -10.55 6.10 22.06
C LYS A 130 -10.53 7.62 22.17
N ASP A 131 -9.86 8.16 23.18
CA ASP A 131 -9.70 9.62 23.39
C ASP A 131 -8.53 10.21 22.58
N SER A 132 -7.89 9.42 21.71
CA SER A 132 -6.82 9.88 20.83
C SER A 132 -7.37 10.56 19.58
N VAL A 133 -6.74 11.66 19.18
CA VAL A 133 -7.03 12.35 17.93
C VAL A 133 -6.23 11.67 16.81
N ASN A 134 -6.94 11.10 15.85
CA ASN A 134 -6.31 10.34 14.77
C ASN A 134 -5.88 11.24 13.61
N LEU A 135 -4.59 11.56 13.59
CA LEU A 135 -3.94 12.32 12.52
C LEU A 135 -3.10 11.42 11.60
N GLY A 136 -3.06 10.10 11.87
CA GLY A 136 -2.31 9.14 11.05
C GLY A 136 -3.11 8.62 9.85
N GLN A 137 -4.44 8.60 9.94
CA GLN A 137 -5.34 8.15 8.88
C GLN A 137 -5.24 9.03 7.62
N GLY A 138 -4.91 8.40 6.49
CA GLY A 138 -4.72 9.06 5.20
C GLY A 138 -6.00 9.29 4.39
N PHE A 139 -7.10 9.64 5.05
CA PHE A 139 -8.37 10.00 4.41
C PHE A 139 -9.03 11.22 5.09
N PRO A 140 -9.84 12.00 4.36
CA PRO A 140 -10.67 13.06 4.93
C PRO A 140 -11.71 12.50 5.91
N ASN A 141 -11.92 13.15 7.04
CA ASN A 141 -13.00 12.82 7.99
C ASN A 141 -14.16 13.82 7.95
N PHE A 142 -14.28 14.54 6.85
CA PHE A 142 -15.40 15.39 6.46
C PHE A 142 -16.08 14.77 5.22
N PRO A 143 -17.35 15.10 4.94
CA PRO A 143 -18.04 14.59 3.76
C PRO A 143 -17.36 15.04 2.46
N PRO A 144 -17.41 14.23 1.39
CA PRO A 144 -17.00 14.65 0.05
C PRO A 144 -17.89 15.79 -0.47
N PRO A 145 -17.50 16.49 -1.56
CA PRO A 145 -18.30 17.58 -2.09
C PRO A 145 -19.66 17.09 -2.60
N ASP A 146 -20.70 17.92 -2.47
CA ASP A 146 -22.09 17.56 -2.76
C ASP A 146 -22.28 16.94 -4.14
N PHE A 147 -21.66 17.52 -5.18
CA PHE A 147 -21.75 17.00 -6.55
C PHE A 147 -21.24 15.56 -6.68
N ALA A 148 -20.27 15.14 -5.86
CA ALA A 148 -19.79 13.77 -5.88
C ALA A 148 -20.80 12.83 -5.19
N LEU A 149 -21.39 13.24 -4.07
CA LEU A 149 -22.47 12.46 -3.42
C LEU A 149 -23.67 12.31 -4.35
N GLU A 150 -24.11 13.40 -4.95
CA GLU A 150 -25.21 13.44 -5.93
C GLU A 150 -24.92 12.53 -7.12
N ALA A 151 -23.71 12.58 -7.68
CA ALA A 151 -23.31 11.72 -8.80
C ALA A 151 -23.43 10.23 -8.45
N PHE A 152 -23.04 9.82 -7.24
CA PHE A 152 -23.19 8.43 -6.82
C PHE A 152 -24.65 8.06 -6.56
N GLN A 153 -25.42 8.95 -5.92
CA GLN A 153 -26.86 8.76 -5.73
C GLN A 153 -27.60 8.58 -7.06
N GLN A 154 -27.24 9.39 -8.06
CA GLN A 154 -27.79 9.27 -9.42
C GLN A 154 -27.37 7.95 -10.06
N ALA A 155 -26.10 7.54 -9.94
CA ALA A 155 -25.63 6.28 -10.53
C ALA A 155 -26.37 5.04 -9.98
N VAL A 156 -26.84 5.06 -8.74
CA VAL A 156 -27.59 3.94 -8.14
C VAL A 156 -29.11 4.01 -8.39
N THR A 157 -29.65 5.16 -8.78
CA THR A 157 -31.11 5.37 -8.93
C THR A 157 -31.58 5.56 -10.37
N ALA A 158 -30.74 6.09 -11.28
CA ALA A 158 -31.18 6.58 -12.58
C ALA A 158 -31.50 5.46 -13.59
N ASP A 159 -30.60 4.49 -13.75
CA ASP A 159 -30.76 3.39 -14.72
C ASP A 159 -30.45 2.04 -14.06
N HIS A 160 -31.44 1.16 -14.04
CA HIS A 160 -31.32 -0.19 -13.51
C HIS A 160 -30.19 -1.00 -14.18
N MET A 161 -29.83 -0.72 -15.44
CA MET A 161 -28.74 -1.41 -16.13
C MET A 161 -27.36 -1.11 -15.52
N LEU A 162 -27.20 0.00 -14.79
CA LEU A 162 -25.96 0.29 -14.07
C LEU A 162 -25.70 -0.69 -12.91
N ASN A 163 -26.69 -1.46 -12.47
CA ASN A 163 -26.48 -2.55 -11.51
C ASN A 163 -25.77 -3.77 -12.13
N GLN A 164 -25.67 -3.83 -13.46
CA GLN A 164 -25.09 -4.96 -14.20
C GLN A 164 -23.65 -4.65 -14.64
N TYR A 165 -23.00 -5.65 -15.27
CA TYR A 165 -21.65 -5.49 -15.80
C TYR A 165 -21.56 -4.39 -16.86
N THR A 166 -20.44 -3.67 -16.83
CA THR A 166 -20.02 -2.74 -17.88
C THR A 166 -18.85 -3.33 -18.67
N SER A 167 -18.24 -2.56 -19.58
CA SER A 167 -17.05 -3.00 -20.33
C SER A 167 -15.91 -3.38 -19.38
N ALA A 168 -15.22 -4.48 -19.71
CA ALA A 168 -14.18 -5.09 -18.86
C ALA A 168 -13.06 -4.11 -18.49
N PHE A 169 -12.63 -3.25 -19.42
CA PHE A 169 -11.51 -2.33 -19.19
C PHE A 169 -11.91 -0.96 -18.65
N GLY A 170 -13.21 -0.77 -18.36
CA GLY A 170 -13.75 0.43 -17.76
C GLY A 170 -15.08 0.86 -18.35
N HIS A 171 -15.88 1.53 -17.53
CA HIS A 171 -17.16 2.10 -17.94
C HIS A 171 -16.93 3.13 -19.06
N PRO A 172 -17.57 3.01 -20.25
CA PRO A 172 -17.22 3.84 -21.39
C PRO A 172 -17.29 5.37 -21.15
N PRO A 173 -18.33 5.93 -20.50
CA PRO A 173 -18.34 7.34 -20.09
C PRO A 173 -17.11 7.76 -19.27
N LEU A 174 -16.70 6.94 -18.29
CA LEU A 174 -15.52 7.21 -17.47
C LEU A 174 -14.25 7.21 -18.33
N THR A 175 -14.03 6.17 -19.14
CA THR A 175 -12.82 6.10 -19.99
C THR A 175 -12.72 7.28 -20.97
N LYS A 176 -13.86 7.73 -21.52
CA LYS A 176 -13.92 8.89 -22.43
C LYS A 176 -13.56 10.20 -21.73
N VAL A 177 -14.15 10.47 -20.56
CA VAL A 177 -13.83 11.71 -19.84
C VAL A 177 -12.39 11.70 -19.34
N LEU A 178 -11.88 10.56 -18.86
CA LEU A 178 -10.47 10.41 -18.49
C LEU A 178 -9.55 10.69 -19.69
N ALA A 179 -9.79 10.04 -20.83
CA ALA A 179 -8.99 10.24 -22.04
C ALA A 179 -8.98 11.72 -22.50
N SER A 180 -10.16 12.35 -22.56
CA SER A 180 -10.26 13.74 -23.02
C SER A 180 -9.69 14.76 -22.04
N PHE A 181 -9.88 14.56 -20.73
CA PHE A 181 -9.43 15.48 -19.71
C PHE A 181 -7.92 15.37 -19.50
N PHE A 182 -7.42 14.16 -19.26
CA PHE A 182 -5.98 13.94 -19.07
C PHE A 182 -5.20 14.09 -20.37
N GLY A 183 -5.80 13.84 -21.54
CA GLY A 183 -5.17 14.13 -22.83
C GLY A 183 -4.80 15.60 -22.98
N LYS A 184 -5.71 16.52 -22.60
CA LYS A 184 -5.41 17.96 -22.58
C LYS A 184 -4.29 18.32 -21.61
N LEU A 185 -4.29 17.75 -20.39
CA LEU A 185 -3.26 18.01 -19.39
C LEU A 185 -1.87 17.47 -19.81
N LEU A 186 -1.86 16.33 -20.50
CA LEU A 186 -0.64 15.70 -21.01
C LEU A 186 -0.22 16.22 -22.39
N GLY A 187 -1.00 17.12 -23.00
CA GLY A 187 -0.75 17.68 -24.33
C GLY A 187 -0.80 16.64 -25.46
N ARG A 188 -1.66 15.61 -25.35
CA ARG A 188 -1.78 14.53 -26.35
C ARG A 188 -3.19 13.96 -26.45
N GLU A 189 -3.53 13.43 -27.61
CA GLU A 189 -4.76 12.67 -27.80
C GLU A 189 -4.62 11.28 -27.18
N LEU A 190 -5.63 10.86 -26.42
CA LEU A 190 -5.71 9.55 -25.79
C LEU A 190 -6.92 8.80 -26.35
N ASP A 191 -6.71 7.56 -26.79
CA ASP A 191 -7.80 6.65 -27.11
C ASP A 191 -8.34 6.01 -25.81
N PRO A 192 -9.63 6.20 -25.48
CA PRO A 192 -10.23 5.65 -24.26
C PRO A 192 -10.23 4.12 -24.20
N VAL A 193 -10.07 3.42 -25.33
CA VAL A 193 -10.05 1.95 -25.38
C VAL A 193 -8.65 1.39 -25.17
N THR A 194 -7.64 2.02 -25.78
CA THR A 194 -6.27 1.48 -25.80
C THR A 194 -5.35 2.14 -24.79
N ASN A 195 -5.60 3.40 -24.42
CA ASN A 195 -4.74 4.16 -23.52
C ASN A 195 -5.25 4.29 -22.09
N VAL A 196 -6.47 3.83 -21.79
CA VAL A 196 -7.08 3.94 -20.46
C VAL A 196 -7.49 2.57 -19.94
N LEU A 197 -7.20 2.31 -18.66
CA LEU A 197 -7.70 1.14 -17.92
C LEU A 197 -8.23 1.59 -16.57
N VAL A 198 -9.49 1.31 -16.28
CA VAL A 198 -10.07 1.54 -14.95
C VAL A 198 -9.74 0.38 -14.03
N THR A 199 -9.43 0.67 -12.77
CA THR A 199 -8.97 -0.30 -11.77
C THR A 199 -9.61 -0.07 -10.40
N VAL A 200 -9.43 -1.03 -9.49
CA VAL A 200 -9.93 -0.98 -8.10
C VAL A 200 -9.06 -0.03 -7.25
N GLY A 201 -9.17 1.26 -7.54
CA GLY A 201 -8.33 2.32 -6.98
C GLY A 201 -6.92 2.27 -7.54
N ALA A 202 -6.12 3.29 -7.21
CA ALA A 202 -4.71 3.32 -7.58
C ALA A 202 -3.91 2.13 -7.02
N TYR A 203 -4.34 1.56 -5.90
CA TYR A 203 -3.74 0.34 -5.36
C TYR A 203 -3.88 -0.85 -6.31
N GLY A 204 -5.05 -0.99 -6.96
CA GLY A 204 -5.27 -2.00 -8.00
C GLY A 204 -4.51 -1.66 -9.28
N ALA A 205 -4.39 -0.38 -9.63
CA ALA A 205 -3.56 0.08 -10.75
C ALA A 205 -2.10 -0.32 -10.58
N LEU A 206 -1.50 0.01 -9.43
CA LEU A 206 -0.13 -0.35 -9.08
C LEU A 206 0.05 -1.87 -9.17
N PHE A 207 -0.79 -2.63 -8.47
CA PHE A 207 -0.75 -4.09 -8.49
C PHE A 207 -0.83 -4.67 -9.92
N THR A 208 -1.74 -4.15 -10.74
CA THR A 208 -1.89 -4.56 -12.15
C THR A 208 -0.62 -4.26 -12.95
N ALA A 209 0.02 -3.10 -12.74
CA ALA A 209 1.26 -2.74 -13.41
C ALA A 209 2.43 -3.67 -13.00
N PHE A 210 2.63 -3.89 -11.70
CA PHE A 210 3.68 -4.79 -11.20
C PHE A 210 3.52 -6.20 -11.75
N GLN A 211 2.33 -6.79 -11.61
CA GLN A 211 2.08 -8.17 -12.07
C GLN A 211 2.13 -8.33 -13.60
N ALA A 212 1.92 -7.26 -14.36
CA ALA A 212 1.97 -7.31 -15.82
C ALA A 212 3.38 -7.14 -16.39
N LEU A 213 4.30 -6.52 -15.64
CA LEU A 213 5.55 -5.98 -16.20
C LEU A 213 6.83 -6.41 -15.48
N VAL A 214 6.76 -6.72 -14.19
CA VAL A 214 7.90 -7.18 -13.40
C VAL A 214 7.91 -8.70 -13.40
N ASP A 215 9.08 -9.27 -13.67
CA ASP A 215 9.31 -10.72 -13.70
C ASP A 215 10.46 -11.12 -12.76
N GLU A 216 10.69 -12.42 -12.64
CA GLU A 216 11.74 -13.01 -11.80
C GLU A 216 13.12 -12.45 -12.16
N GLY A 217 13.77 -11.81 -11.17
CA GLY A 217 15.11 -11.25 -11.30
C GLY A 217 15.19 -9.83 -11.87
N ASP A 218 14.06 -9.25 -12.27
CA ASP A 218 14.00 -7.83 -12.66
C ASP A 218 14.28 -6.93 -11.44
N GLU A 219 14.98 -5.82 -11.67
CA GLU A 219 15.19 -4.79 -10.66
C GLU A 219 14.14 -3.68 -10.80
N VAL A 220 13.58 -3.23 -9.68
CA VAL A 220 12.68 -2.07 -9.65
C VAL A 220 13.26 -0.99 -8.76
N ILE A 221 13.57 0.17 -9.35
CA ILE A 221 14.07 1.32 -8.60
C ILE A 221 12.92 1.97 -7.84
N ILE A 222 13.09 2.14 -6.53
CA ILE A 222 12.11 2.75 -5.62
C ILE A 222 12.78 3.91 -4.88
N ILE A 223 12.16 5.10 -4.95
CA ILE A 223 12.65 6.32 -4.29
C ILE A 223 12.12 6.38 -2.85
N GLU A 224 13.02 6.43 -1.88
CA GLU A 224 12.66 6.60 -0.46
C GLU A 224 12.52 8.09 -0.08
N PRO A 225 11.55 8.46 0.77
CA PRO A 225 10.53 7.57 1.33
C PRO A 225 9.45 7.21 0.31
N PHE A 226 9.08 5.92 0.26
CA PHE A 226 8.13 5.38 -0.71
C PHE A 226 6.80 5.03 -0.08
N PHE A 227 5.71 5.05 -0.85
CA PHE A 227 4.47 4.43 -0.38
C PHE A 227 4.68 2.92 -0.22
N ASP A 228 4.46 2.44 1.00
CA ASP A 228 4.97 1.18 1.54
C ASP A 228 4.69 -0.06 0.67
N CYS A 229 3.63 -0.02 -0.14
CA CYS A 229 3.24 -1.16 -0.97
C CYS A 229 4.13 -1.42 -2.18
N TYR A 230 4.98 -0.47 -2.58
CA TYR A 230 5.84 -0.65 -3.76
C TYR A 230 6.83 -1.80 -3.58
N GLU A 231 7.40 -1.96 -2.38
CA GLU A 231 8.31 -3.05 -2.04
C GLU A 231 7.63 -4.44 -2.09
N PRO A 232 6.55 -4.73 -1.32
CA PRO A 232 5.91 -6.03 -1.36
C PRO A 232 5.27 -6.36 -2.72
N MET A 233 4.80 -5.36 -3.49
CA MET A 233 4.30 -5.61 -4.84
C MET A 233 5.42 -6.02 -5.81
N THR A 234 6.61 -5.41 -5.68
CA THR A 234 7.80 -5.81 -6.43
C THR A 234 8.21 -7.25 -6.10
N LEU A 235 8.32 -7.56 -4.80
CA LEU A 235 8.69 -8.89 -4.32
C LEU A 235 7.68 -9.97 -4.76
N MET A 236 6.38 -9.68 -4.66
CA MET A 236 5.32 -10.61 -5.06
C MET A 236 5.32 -10.89 -6.58
N ALA A 237 5.87 -9.99 -7.39
CA ALA A 237 6.04 -10.18 -8.83
C ALA A 237 7.36 -10.91 -9.20
N GLY A 238 8.19 -11.30 -8.23
CA GLY A 238 9.50 -11.93 -8.47
C GLY A 238 10.65 -10.94 -8.65
N GLY A 239 10.37 -9.63 -8.57
CA GLY A 239 11.37 -8.58 -8.73
C GLY A 239 12.19 -8.32 -7.48
N HIS A 240 13.26 -7.55 -7.67
CA HIS A 240 14.19 -7.09 -6.64
C HIS A 240 14.08 -5.57 -6.46
N PRO A 241 13.58 -5.10 -5.30
CA PRO A 241 13.60 -3.68 -4.95
C PRO A 241 15.03 -3.12 -4.89
N VAL A 242 15.28 -2.01 -5.61
CA VAL A 242 16.54 -1.25 -5.56
C VAL A 242 16.25 0.15 -5.06
N PHE A 243 16.73 0.48 -3.86
CA PHE A 243 16.38 1.73 -3.19
C PHE A 243 17.38 2.85 -3.50
N VAL A 244 16.84 4.06 -3.68
CA VAL A 244 17.57 5.34 -3.70
C VAL A 244 16.87 6.31 -2.77
N SER A 245 17.61 6.95 -1.86
CA SER A 245 17.01 7.77 -0.82
C SER A 245 17.10 9.26 -1.16
N LEU A 246 15.96 9.97 -1.06
CA LEU A 246 15.98 11.42 -0.99
C LEU A 246 16.72 11.84 0.28
N ARG A 247 17.60 12.82 0.17
CA ARG A 247 18.37 13.31 1.32
C ARG A 247 17.96 14.74 1.65
N PRO A 248 17.69 15.06 2.92
CA PRO A 248 17.47 16.45 3.31
C PRO A 248 18.76 17.24 3.04
N SER A 249 18.66 18.31 2.26
CA SER A 249 19.70 19.35 2.23
C SER A 249 19.31 20.41 3.25
N PRO A 250 20.10 20.62 4.33
CA PRO A 250 19.80 21.66 5.31
C PRO A 250 19.68 23.03 4.63
N SER A 251 18.64 23.80 4.97
CA SER A 251 18.60 25.22 4.63
C SER A 251 19.74 25.96 5.35
N GLN A 252 20.35 26.94 4.68
CA GLN A 252 21.33 27.83 5.35
C GLN A 252 20.65 28.91 6.20
N ASP A 253 19.34 29.10 6.02
CA ASP A 253 18.51 30.07 6.73
C ASP A 253 17.74 29.41 7.87
N GLN A 254 17.45 30.18 8.93
CA GLN A 254 16.72 29.75 10.15
C GLN A 254 15.24 29.36 9.93
N ASP A 255 14.82 29.18 8.68
CA ASP A 255 13.47 28.78 8.31
C ASP A 255 13.24 27.28 8.49
N LEU A 256 11.97 26.87 8.56
CA LEU A 256 11.59 25.45 8.58
C LEU A 256 12.10 24.74 7.32
N ASP A 257 12.55 23.50 7.49
CA ASP A 257 12.85 22.60 6.37
C ASP A 257 11.62 22.47 5.45
N SER A 258 11.88 22.30 4.16
CA SER A 258 10.85 22.16 3.13
C SER A 258 11.01 20.81 2.42
N SER A 259 9.92 20.15 2.03
CA SER A 259 10.03 18.90 1.26
C SER A 259 10.70 19.09 -0.12
N SER A 260 10.81 20.33 -0.61
CA SER A 260 11.59 20.69 -1.79
C SER A 260 13.09 20.62 -1.57
N SER A 261 13.57 20.77 -0.33
CA SER A 261 15.01 20.69 0.01
C SER A 261 15.52 19.26 0.05
N TRP A 262 14.63 18.27 0.04
CA TRP A 262 14.98 16.86 -0.07
C TRP A 262 15.38 16.55 -1.52
N GLN A 263 16.68 16.34 -1.71
CA GLN A 263 17.28 16.20 -3.04
C GLN A 263 17.33 14.74 -3.48
N LEU A 264 17.08 14.52 -4.76
CA LEU A 264 17.41 13.28 -5.45
C LEU A 264 18.81 13.43 -6.06
N ASP A 265 19.81 12.79 -5.45
CA ASP A 265 21.19 12.87 -5.96
C ASP A 265 21.31 12.17 -7.31
N ALA A 266 21.77 12.90 -8.32
CA ALA A 266 21.86 12.41 -9.70
C ALA A 266 22.86 11.26 -9.85
N THR A 267 23.96 11.28 -9.09
CA THR A 267 25.00 10.25 -9.15
C THR A 267 24.51 8.96 -8.50
N GLU A 268 23.90 9.08 -7.33
CA GLU A 268 23.30 7.96 -6.61
C GLU A 268 22.19 7.32 -7.44
N LEU A 269 21.27 8.12 -8.00
CA LEU A 269 20.19 7.63 -8.86
C LEU A 269 20.75 6.89 -10.08
N ALA A 270 21.67 7.51 -10.83
CA ALA A 270 22.26 6.88 -12.01
C ALA A 270 22.95 5.55 -11.68
N SER A 271 23.59 5.45 -10.51
CA SER A 271 24.24 4.21 -10.07
C SER A 271 23.29 3.03 -9.82
N LYS A 272 21.98 3.28 -9.66
CA LYS A 272 20.97 2.24 -9.45
C LYS A 272 20.48 1.60 -10.74
N PHE A 273 20.73 2.22 -11.89
CA PHE A 273 20.33 1.67 -13.18
C PHE A 273 21.32 0.59 -13.62
N THR A 274 20.79 -0.60 -13.90
CA THR A 274 21.53 -1.75 -14.40
C THR A 274 20.82 -2.36 -15.61
N PRO A 275 21.44 -3.31 -16.34
CA PRO A 275 20.76 -4.05 -17.39
C PRO A 275 19.54 -4.88 -16.92
N ARG A 276 19.36 -5.08 -15.60
CA ARG A 276 18.19 -5.76 -15.02
C ARG A 276 17.09 -4.78 -14.61
N THR A 277 17.33 -3.47 -14.65
CA THR A 277 16.31 -2.49 -14.25
C THR A 277 15.14 -2.54 -15.22
N LYS A 278 13.99 -2.98 -14.73
CA LYS A 278 12.74 -3.06 -15.50
C LYS A 278 11.94 -1.78 -15.40
N ALA A 279 11.83 -1.25 -14.18
CA ALA A 279 10.98 -0.11 -13.88
C ALA A 279 11.59 0.78 -12.80
N LEU A 280 11.20 2.06 -12.83
CA LEU A 280 11.35 3.00 -11.74
C LEU A 280 9.96 3.44 -11.28
N VAL A 281 9.73 3.45 -9.97
CA VAL A 281 8.48 3.94 -9.38
C VAL A 281 8.70 5.37 -8.89
N LEU A 282 7.95 6.30 -9.48
CA LEU A 282 7.95 7.71 -9.12
C LEU A 282 6.61 8.03 -8.44
N ASN A 283 6.64 8.68 -7.28
CA ASN A 283 5.43 9.16 -6.62
C ASN A 283 5.52 10.67 -6.40
N THR A 284 4.68 11.42 -7.13
CA THR A 284 4.64 12.88 -7.06
C THR A 284 3.19 13.39 -7.23
N PRO A 285 2.66 14.20 -6.30
CA PRO A 285 3.23 14.57 -5.00
C PRO A 285 3.43 13.35 -4.06
N ASN A 286 4.57 13.31 -3.36
CA ASN A 286 5.03 12.15 -2.59
C ASN A 286 4.22 11.93 -1.29
N ASN A 287 3.92 10.68 -0.96
CA ASN A 287 3.54 10.21 0.38
C ASN A 287 4.66 9.32 0.92
N PRO A 288 5.28 9.64 2.07
CA PRO A 288 4.80 10.52 3.16
C PRO A 288 5.33 11.97 3.14
N LEU A 289 6.31 12.30 2.30
CA LEU A 289 7.11 13.51 2.44
C LEU A 289 6.36 14.79 2.05
N GLY A 290 5.42 14.69 1.10
CA GLY A 290 4.75 15.85 0.51
C GLY A 290 5.63 16.63 -0.47
N LYS A 291 6.69 16.02 -0.99
CA LYS A 291 7.52 16.60 -2.06
C LYS A 291 6.75 16.61 -3.38
N VAL A 292 6.72 17.76 -4.04
CA VAL A 292 6.33 17.88 -5.45
C VAL A 292 7.63 17.92 -6.25
N PHE A 293 7.82 16.95 -7.15
CA PHE A 293 9.05 16.88 -7.93
C PHE A 293 9.13 18.05 -8.92
N SER A 294 10.28 18.71 -8.95
CA SER A 294 10.53 19.81 -9.89
C SER A 294 10.72 19.28 -11.31
N THR A 295 10.49 20.13 -12.31
CA THR A 295 10.75 19.78 -13.71
C THR A 295 12.19 19.30 -13.94
N ALA A 296 13.18 19.87 -13.24
CA ALA A 296 14.58 19.46 -13.34
C ALA A 296 14.81 18.03 -12.83
N GLU A 297 14.22 17.67 -11.69
CA GLU A 297 14.28 16.30 -11.15
C GLU A 297 13.54 15.31 -12.06
N LEU A 298 12.40 15.71 -12.63
CA LEU A 298 11.67 14.87 -13.59
C LEU A 298 12.44 14.68 -14.89
N GLN A 299 13.17 15.71 -15.37
CA GLN A 299 14.05 15.60 -16.53
C GLN A 299 15.25 14.68 -16.26
N LEU A 300 15.82 14.72 -15.05
CA LEU A 300 16.84 13.77 -14.62
C LEU A 300 16.31 12.33 -14.69
N VAL A 301 15.17 12.05 -14.05
CA VAL A 301 14.53 10.72 -14.09
C VAL A 301 14.22 10.30 -15.53
N ALA A 302 13.64 11.20 -16.33
CA ALA A 302 13.30 10.94 -17.73
C ALA A 302 14.53 10.56 -18.55
N SER A 303 15.63 11.30 -18.42
CA SER A 303 16.86 11.06 -19.16
C SER A 303 17.46 9.67 -18.85
N LEU A 304 17.46 9.27 -17.58
CA LEU A 304 17.97 7.95 -17.17
C LEU A 304 17.04 6.82 -17.63
N CYS A 305 15.72 6.99 -17.51
CA CYS A 305 14.76 6.01 -18.02
C CYS A 305 14.89 5.83 -19.54
N GLN A 306 15.12 6.90 -20.30
CA GLN A 306 15.35 6.84 -21.74
C GLN A 306 16.68 6.18 -22.09
N GLN A 307 17.77 6.54 -21.40
CA GLN A 307 19.10 5.99 -21.61
C GLN A 307 19.15 4.47 -21.39
N HIS A 308 18.42 3.98 -20.39
CA HIS A 308 18.44 2.58 -19.98
C HIS A 308 17.24 1.76 -20.49
N ASP A 309 16.37 2.35 -21.30
CA ASP A 309 15.10 1.76 -21.76
C ASP A 309 14.21 1.22 -20.62
N VAL A 310 14.10 1.99 -19.54
CA VAL A 310 13.33 1.63 -18.34
C VAL A 310 11.93 2.22 -18.39
N LEU A 311 10.97 1.48 -17.81
CA LEU A 311 9.60 1.94 -17.62
C LEU A 311 9.48 2.87 -16.41
N CYS A 312 8.70 3.94 -16.52
CA CYS A 312 8.32 4.77 -15.38
C CYS A 312 6.90 4.44 -14.94
N ILE A 313 6.72 3.95 -13.72
CA ILE A 313 5.41 3.85 -13.07
C ILE A 313 5.23 5.11 -12.24
N SER A 314 4.43 6.07 -12.74
CA SER A 314 4.20 7.37 -12.12
C SER A 314 2.89 7.35 -11.31
N ASP A 315 3.01 7.26 -9.99
CA ASP A 315 1.90 7.38 -9.04
C ASP A 315 1.59 8.85 -8.76
N GLU A 316 0.53 9.37 -9.39
CA GLU A 316 0.14 10.79 -9.39
C GLU A 316 -1.20 11.01 -8.66
N VAL A 317 -1.55 10.15 -7.71
CA VAL A 317 -2.86 10.21 -7.01
C VAL A 317 -3.15 11.54 -6.30
N TYR A 318 -2.10 12.30 -5.97
CA TYR A 318 -2.20 13.59 -5.29
C TYR A 318 -2.04 14.79 -6.24
N GLN A 319 -2.07 14.63 -7.56
CA GLN A 319 -1.77 15.71 -8.54
C GLN A 319 -2.57 17.02 -8.34
N TRP A 320 -3.76 16.96 -7.73
CA TRP A 320 -4.63 18.12 -7.48
C TRP A 320 -4.36 18.81 -6.14
N LEU A 321 -3.48 18.23 -5.32
CA LEU A 321 -3.17 18.67 -3.97
C LEU A 321 -1.73 19.16 -3.97
N VAL A 322 -1.57 20.31 -4.61
CA VAL A 322 -0.35 21.11 -4.63
C VAL A 322 -0.64 22.44 -3.93
N TYR A 323 0.36 22.95 -3.22
CA TYR A 323 0.24 24.11 -2.35
C TYR A 323 1.23 25.20 -2.71
N ASP A 324 0.97 26.38 -2.16
CA ASP A 324 1.75 27.59 -2.40
C ASP A 324 1.67 27.98 -3.89
N THR A 325 2.81 28.11 -4.56
CA THR A 325 2.89 28.44 -5.99
C THR A 325 3.38 27.26 -6.83
N HIS A 326 3.38 26.04 -6.28
CA HIS A 326 3.87 24.86 -6.98
C HIS A 326 2.83 24.28 -7.94
N GLU A 327 3.31 23.69 -9.02
CA GLU A 327 2.49 23.02 -10.02
C GLU A 327 2.87 21.54 -10.11
N HIS A 328 1.89 20.69 -10.35
CA HIS A 328 2.14 19.28 -10.66
C HIS A 328 2.57 19.14 -12.12
N VAL A 329 3.68 18.44 -12.35
CA VAL A 329 4.15 18.08 -13.69
C VAL A 329 4.14 16.56 -13.81
N SER A 330 3.29 16.05 -14.70
CA SER A 330 3.27 14.63 -15.03
C SER A 330 4.49 14.26 -15.88
N ILE A 331 5.30 13.30 -15.47
CA ILE A 331 6.51 12.90 -16.23
C ILE A 331 6.17 12.42 -17.65
N ALA A 332 4.97 11.86 -17.85
CA ALA A 332 4.47 11.43 -19.16
C ALA A 332 4.26 12.57 -20.18
N SER A 333 4.22 13.84 -19.74
CA SER A 333 4.16 15.01 -20.63
C SER A 333 5.53 15.45 -21.13
N LEU A 334 6.63 14.97 -20.52
CA LEU A 334 7.98 15.29 -20.97
C LEU A 334 8.29 14.62 -22.32
N PRO A 335 9.17 15.24 -23.15
CA PRO A 335 9.52 14.70 -24.46
C PRO A 335 10.00 13.25 -24.40
N GLY A 336 9.36 12.37 -25.15
CA GLY A 336 9.73 10.95 -25.27
C GLY A 336 9.47 10.09 -24.03
N MET A 337 8.66 10.56 -23.06
CA MET A 337 8.36 9.79 -21.85
C MET A 337 7.05 9.02 -21.92
N TRP A 338 6.09 9.41 -22.75
CA TRP A 338 4.82 8.69 -22.86
C TRP A 338 4.98 7.24 -23.28
N GLU A 339 5.91 6.97 -24.20
CA GLU A 339 6.16 5.64 -24.79
C GLU A 339 6.63 4.62 -23.74
N ARG A 340 6.98 5.08 -22.53
CA ARG A 340 7.54 4.29 -21.42
C ARG A 340 6.94 4.63 -20.06
N THR A 341 5.84 5.37 -20.00
CA THR A 341 5.24 5.77 -18.72
C THR A 341 3.84 5.20 -18.55
N LEU A 342 3.58 4.68 -17.35
CA LEU A 342 2.23 4.41 -16.85
C LEU A 342 1.89 5.45 -15.78
N THR A 343 0.89 6.30 -16.05
CA THR A 343 0.42 7.31 -15.11
C THR A 343 -0.79 6.79 -14.34
N ILE A 344 -0.71 6.79 -13.01
CA ILE A 344 -1.72 6.23 -12.12
C ILE A 344 -2.43 7.34 -11.35
N GLY A 345 -3.77 7.28 -11.32
CA GLY A 345 -4.61 8.20 -10.55
C GLY A 345 -5.65 7.51 -9.69
N SER A 346 -6.25 8.26 -8.76
CA SER A 346 -7.27 7.76 -7.83
C SER A 346 -8.41 8.74 -7.63
N ALA A 347 -9.63 8.33 -7.99
CA ALA A 347 -10.83 9.11 -7.71
C ALA A 347 -11.00 9.42 -6.22
N GLY A 348 -10.62 8.46 -5.36
CA GLY A 348 -10.71 8.62 -3.91
C GLY A 348 -9.85 9.75 -3.36
N LYS A 349 -8.71 10.04 -3.99
CA LYS A 349 -7.82 11.15 -3.62
C LYS A 349 -8.19 12.45 -4.35
N THR A 350 -8.71 12.33 -5.57
CA THR A 350 -9.21 13.44 -6.38
C THR A 350 -10.46 14.09 -5.80
N PHE A 351 -11.44 13.31 -5.33
CA PHE A 351 -12.77 13.79 -4.93
C PHE A 351 -13.09 13.55 -3.44
N SER A 352 -12.08 13.27 -2.61
CA SER A 352 -12.26 13.05 -1.16
C SER A 352 -13.19 11.87 -0.81
N VAL A 353 -13.22 10.84 -1.66
CA VAL A 353 -14.10 9.64 -1.57
C VAL A 353 -13.28 8.36 -1.49
N THR A 354 -12.33 8.27 -0.56
CA THR A 354 -11.36 7.16 -0.51
C THR A 354 -11.98 5.75 -0.46
N GLY A 355 -13.22 5.65 0.03
CA GLY A 355 -14.00 4.40 0.07
C GLY A 355 -14.56 3.93 -1.27
N TRP A 356 -14.62 4.78 -2.31
CA TRP A 356 -15.17 4.38 -3.62
C TRP A 356 -14.24 3.46 -4.40
N LYS A 357 -12.94 3.46 -4.08
CA LYS A 357 -11.93 2.56 -4.66
C LYS A 357 -12.00 2.48 -6.21
N VAL A 358 -12.11 3.64 -6.86
CA VAL A 358 -11.94 3.78 -8.32
C VAL A 358 -10.60 4.47 -8.60
N GLY A 359 -9.86 3.92 -9.56
CA GLY A 359 -8.59 4.46 -10.04
C GLY A 359 -8.40 4.12 -11.51
N TRP A 360 -7.30 4.59 -12.09
CA TRP A 360 -7.02 4.37 -13.51
C TRP A 360 -5.52 4.31 -13.78
N VAL A 361 -5.18 3.69 -14.90
CA VAL A 361 -3.86 3.76 -15.53
C VAL A 361 -4.02 4.41 -16.90
N LEU A 362 -3.13 5.36 -17.21
CA LEU A 362 -2.97 5.94 -18.54
C LEU A 362 -1.61 5.53 -19.10
N GLY A 363 -1.55 5.11 -20.36
CA GLY A 363 -0.29 4.76 -20.99
C GLY A 363 -0.40 4.35 -22.45
N PRO A 364 0.72 4.06 -23.12
CA PRO A 364 0.74 3.68 -24.52
C PRO A 364 0.25 2.23 -24.70
N ASP A 365 -0.41 1.95 -25.82
CA ASP A 365 -1.10 0.68 -26.04
C ASP A 365 -0.15 -0.55 -26.00
N ASN A 366 1.08 -0.38 -26.46
CA ASN A 366 2.10 -1.43 -26.45
C ASN A 366 2.43 -1.90 -25.02
N ILE A 367 2.19 -1.09 -23.99
CA ILE A 367 2.33 -1.47 -22.57
C ILE A 367 0.95 -1.84 -21.99
N MET A 368 -0.06 -1.01 -22.23
CA MET A 368 -1.41 -1.16 -21.67
C MET A 368 -2.07 -2.51 -22.00
N LYS A 369 -1.75 -3.11 -23.16
CA LYS A 369 -2.25 -4.45 -23.53
C LYS A 369 -1.89 -5.54 -22.49
N HIS A 370 -0.73 -5.43 -21.85
CA HIS A 370 -0.29 -6.36 -20.81
C HIS A 370 -1.08 -6.15 -19.52
N LEU A 371 -1.32 -4.89 -19.14
CA LEU A 371 -2.17 -4.55 -17.99
C LEU A 371 -3.61 -5.02 -18.20
N ARG A 372 -4.16 -4.89 -19.41
CA ARG A 372 -5.48 -5.45 -19.76
C ARG A 372 -5.53 -6.97 -19.63
N THR A 373 -4.46 -7.66 -20.03
CA THR A 373 -4.33 -9.13 -19.83
C THR A 373 -4.31 -9.50 -18.35
N MET A 374 -3.61 -8.73 -17.51
CA MET A 374 -3.61 -8.95 -16.07
C MET A 374 -4.99 -8.65 -15.45
N HIS A 375 -5.65 -7.57 -15.88
CA HIS A 375 -6.96 -7.16 -15.37
C HIS A 375 -8.06 -8.19 -15.67
N GLN A 376 -8.16 -8.66 -16.92
CA GLN A 376 -9.18 -9.61 -17.33
C GLN A 376 -9.04 -10.98 -16.63
N ASN A 377 -7.83 -11.34 -16.20
CA ASN A 377 -7.54 -12.61 -15.51
C ASN A 377 -7.49 -12.48 -13.98
N SER A 378 -7.83 -11.30 -13.44
CA SER A 378 -7.94 -11.08 -11.99
C SER A 378 -9.36 -10.71 -11.61
N VAL A 379 -9.73 -9.43 -11.78
CA VAL A 379 -11.04 -8.92 -11.35
C VAL A 379 -12.05 -8.86 -12.49
N TYR A 380 -11.58 -8.85 -13.74
CA TYR A 380 -12.34 -8.72 -14.99
C TYR A 380 -13.14 -7.41 -15.13
N HIS A 381 -13.98 -7.05 -14.16
CA HIS A 381 -14.79 -5.84 -14.16
C HIS A 381 -14.53 -5.02 -12.89
N CYS A 382 -14.65 -3.69 -13.01
CA CYS A 382 -14.81 -2.78 -11.87
C CYS A 382 -16.28 -2.42 -11.64
N ALA A 383 -16.63 -1.93 -10.45
CA ALA A 383 -18.01 -1.58 -10.10
C ALA A 383 -18.59 -0.48 -11.01
N THR A 384 -19.65 -0.78 -11.76
CA THR A 384 -20.24 0.11 -12.78
C THR A 384 -20.72 1.44 -12.20
N GLN A 385 -21.46 1.43 -11.10
CA GLN A 385 -22.07 2.63 -10.51
C GLN A 385 -21.02 3.61 -9.96
N ALA A 386 -19.99 3.11 -9.29
CA ALA A 386 -18.89 3.94 -8.80
C ALA A 386 -18.15 4.60 -9.97
N GLN A 387 -17.97 3.90 -11.09
CA GLN A 387 -17.36 4.48 -12.29
C GLN A 387 -18.23 5.55 -12.95
N ALA A 388 -19.55 5.34 -13.01
CA ALA A 388 -20.49 6.34 -13.52
C ALA A 388 -20.48 7.62 -12.67
N ALA A 389 -20.44 7.48 -11.34
CA ALA A 389 -20.32 8.61 -10.42
C ALA A 389 -19.03 9.42 -10.67
N VAL A 390 -17.89 8.73 -10.82
CA VAL A 390 -16.60 9.37 -11.11
C VAL A 390 -16.58 10.03 -12.48
N ALA A 391 -17.26 9.45 -13.48
CA ALA A 391 -17.38 10.07 -14.80
C ALA A 391 -18.05 11.44 -14.70
N GLN A 392 -19.20 11.52 -14.02
CA GLN A 392 -19.92 12.78 -13.81
C GLN A 392 -19.10 13.80 -13.00
N CYS A 393 -18.35 13.34 -11.99
CA CYS A 393 -17.45 14.21 -11.22
C CYS A 393 -16.39 14.87 -12.13
N PHE A 394 -15.77 14.09 -13.02
CA PHE A 394 -14.80 14.62 -13.96
C PHE A 394 -15.43 15.49 -15.06
N GLU A 395 -16.62 15.16 -15.54
CA GLU A 395 -17.35 16.01 -16.50
C GLU A 395 -17.60 17.40 -15.91
N ARG A 396 -18.04 17.47 -14.65
CA ARG A 396 -18.19 18.74 -13.93
C ARG A 396 -16.87 19.49 -13.83
N GLU A 397 -15.81 18.84 -13.34
CA GLU A 397 -14.52 19.51 -13.16
C GLU A 397 -13.88 19.93 -14.48
N GLN A 398 -14.10 19.18 -15.56
CA GLN A 398 -13.65 19.56 -16.90
C GLN A 398 -14.35 20.84 -17.38
N LEU A 399 -15.65 20.99 -17.11
CA LEU A 399 -16.41 22.21 -17.44
C LEU A 399 -15.96 23.43 -16.62
N LEU A 400 -15.59 23.20 -15.37
CA LEU A 400 -15.19 24.25 -14.42
C LEU A 400 -13.67 24.43 -14.33
N PHE A 401 -12.89 23.80 -15.20
CA PHE A 401 -11.44 23.72 -15.06
C PHE A 401 -10.80 25.12 -15.00
N GLY A 402 -10.02 25.37 -13.94
CA GLY A 402 -9.38 26.67 -13.67
C GLY A 402 -10.30 27.75 -13.08
N GLN A 403 -11.60 27.50 -12.95
CA GLN A 403 -12.54 28.46 -12.38
C GLN A 403 -12.53 28.42 -10.84
N PRO A 404 -12.79 29.55 -10.14
CA PRO A 404 -12.83 29.58 -8.67
C PRO A 404 -13.87 28.65 -8.01
N SER A 405 -14.88 28.19 -8.77
CA SER A 405 -15.93 27.27 -8.33
C SER A 405 -15.60 25.78 -8.54
N SER A 406 -14.47 25.48 -9.20
CA SER A 406 -13.97 24.10 -9.36
C SER A 406 -13.44 23.55 -8.05
N TYR A 407 -13.72 22.28 -7.79
CA TYR A 407 -13.21 21.59 -6.62
C TYR A 407 -11.68 21.47 -6.65
N PHE A 408 -11.09 21.31 -7.84
CA PHE A 408 -9.63 21.30 -8.02
C PHE A 408 -8.96 22.65 -7.71
N VAL A 409 -9.71 23.75 -7.60
CA VAL A 409 -9.20 25.05 -7.12
C VAL A 409 -9.48 25.26 -5.63
N GLN A 410 -10.65 24.85 -5.16
CA GLN A 410 -11.09 25.07 -3.78
C GLN A 410 -10.39 24.15 -2.78
N LEU A 411 -10.34 22.85 -3.08
CA LEU A 411 -9.78 21.84 -2.19
C LEU A 411 -8.32 22.13 -1.80
N PRO A 412 -7.36 22.32 -2.73
CA PRO A 412 -5.97 22.59 -2.36
C PRO A 412 -5.83 23.88 -1.54
N ARG A 413 -6.61 24.92 -1.83
CA ARG A 413 -6.62 26.17 -1.06
C ARG A 413 -7.04 25.95 0.39
N ASP A 414 -8.13 25.21 0.61
CA ASP A 414 -8.62 24.94 1.96
C ASP A 414 -7.67 24.00 2.71
N MET A 415 -7.13 22.99 2.03
CA MET A 415 -6.17 22.07 2.64
C MET A 415 -4.82 22.73 2.94
N GLN A 416 -4.42 23.75 2.19
CA GLN A 416 -3.25 24.56 2.51
C GLN A 416 -3.44 25.30 3.85
N ARG A 417 -4.63 25.85 4.11
CA ARG A 417 -4.93 26.47 5.42
C ARG A 417 -4.85 25.45 6.55
N CYS A 418 -5.35 24.24 6.34
CA CYS A 418 -5.24 23.13 7.29
C CYS A 418 -3.78 22.72 7.52
N ARG A 419 -2.95 22.64 6.46
CA ARG A 419 -1.51 22.40 6.55
C ARG A 419 -0.85 23.48 7.42
N ASP A 420 -1.08 24.75 7.12
CA ASP A 420 -0.46 25.87 7.82
C ASP A 420 -0.88 25.94 9.30
N HIS A 421 -2.12 25.59 9.61
CA HIS A 421 -2.60 25.42 10.99
C HIS A 421 -1.81 24.30 11.68
N MET A 422 -1.77 23.10 11.09
CA MET A 422 -1.07 21.96 11.69
C MET A 422 0.42 22.25 11.93
N VAL A 423 1.10 22.90 10.98
CA VAL A 423 2.50 23.30 11.12
C VAL A 423 2.70 24.17 12.38
N ARG A 424 1.92 25.26 12.51
CA ARG A 424 2.02 26.15 13.67
C ARG A 424 1.70 25.44 15.00
N SER A 425 0.67 24.61 15.02
CA SER A 425 0.26 23.89 16.23
C SER A 425 1.33 22.90 16.68
N LEU A 426 1.90 22.11 15.77
CA LEU A 426 2.93 21.12 16.11
C LEU A 426 4.21 21.79 16.62
N GLN A 427 4.63 22.91 16.05
CA GLN A 427 5.79 23.67 16.54
C GLN A 427 5.66 24.08 18.02
N SER A 428 4.43 24.28 18.51
CA SER A 428 4.20 24.73 19.90
C SER A 428 4.67 23.75 20.98
N VAL A 429 4.90 22.48 20.62
CA VAL A 429 5.41 21.43 21.52
C VAL A 429 6.82 20.96 21.14
N GLY A 430 7.52 21.68 20.25
CA GLY A 430 8.91 21.38 19.89
C GLY A 430 9.09 20.42 18.71
N PHE A 431 8.02 20.07 17.99
CA PHE A 431 8.15 19.40 16.70
C PHE A 431 8.76 20.33 15.64
N LYS A 432 9.46 19.74 14.67
CA LYS A 432 10.02 20.46 13.51
C LYS A 432 9.36 19.96 12.21
N PRO A 433 8.21 20.54 11.81
CA PRO A 433 7.54 20.15 10.57
C PRO A 433 8.40 20.46 9.33
N VAL A 434 8.40 19.54 8.38
CA VAL A 434 8.89 19.74 7.02
C VAL A 434 7.73 20.30 6.18
N ALA A 435 7.87 21.54 5.70
CA ALA A 435 6.86 22.22 4.92
C ALA A 435 6.57 21.46 3.62
N SER A 436 5.33 20.98 3.49
CA SER A 436 4.88 20.12 2.39
C SER A 436 4.37 20.94 1.20
N GLN A 437 4.88 20.71 -0.01
CA GLN A 437 4.36 21.34 -1.24
C GLN A 437 3.12 20.62 -1.80
N GLY A 438 2.77 19.43 -1.30
CA GLY A 438 1.60 18.70 -1.80
C GLY A 438 1.23 17.46 -1.00
N SER A 439 0.32 16.63 -1.54
CA SER A 439 -0.26 15.45 -0.86
C SER A 439 -1.16 15.78 0.33
N TYR A 440 -1.63 14.76 1.06
CA TYR A 440 -2.39 14.93 2.31
C TYR A 440 -1.51 15.12 3.56
N PHE A 441 -0.20 15.04 3.41
CA PHE A 441 0.71 14.74 4.49
C PHE A 441 1.80 15.79 4.64
N LEU A 442 2.23 15.95 5.88
CA LEU A 442 3.50 16.58 6.21
C LEU A 442 4.30 15.61 7.08
N THR A 443 5.61 15.67 6.91
CA THR A 443 6.57 14.94 7.73
C THR A 443 7.09 15.85 8.83
N VAL A 444 7.41 15.29 10.00
CA VAL A 444 7.86 16.03 11.18
C VAL A 444 9.11 15.38 11.73
N ASP A 445 10.17 16.16 11.88
CA ASP A 445 11.39 15.72 12.57
C ASP A 445 11.16 15.70 14.09
N ILE A 446 11.58 14.58 14.71
CA ILE A 446 11.55 14.32 16.15
C ILE A 446 12.94 14.09 16.75
N SER A 447 14.00 14.51 16.05
CA SER A 447 15.40 14.41 16.48
C SER A 447 15.65 14.99 17.88
N ASP A 448 15.04 16.13 18.20
CA ASP A 448 15.13 16.74 19.54
C ASP A 448 14.52 15.85 20.62
N PHE A 449 13.37 15.22 20.33
CA PHE A 449 12.77 14.26 21.24
C PHE A 449 13.65 13.02 21.38
N LYS A 450 14.20 12.51 20.27
CA LYS A 450 15.13 11.38 20.29
C LYS A 450 16.35 11.64 21.16
N SER A 451 16.90 12.84 21.12
CA SER A 451 18.03 13.22 21.97
C SER A 451 17.65 13.39 23.45
N LYS A 452 16.46 13.91 23.75
CA LYS A 452 16.03 14.22 25.13
C LYS A 452 15.34 13.04 25.83
N MET A 453 14.73 12.13 25.07
CA MET A 453 13.99 10.96 25.53
C MET A 453 14.42 9.70 24.76
N PRO A 454 15.70 9.31 24.77
CA PRO A 454 16.18 8.18 23.97
C PRO A 454 15.61 6.83 24.43
N ASP A 455 15.32 6.70 25.73
CA ASP A 455 14.99 5.41 26.37
C ASP A 455 13.49 5.10 26.38
N LEU A 456 12.85 5.18 25.21
CA LEU A 456 11.44 4.77 25.07
C LEU A 456 11.31 3.23 25.02
N PRO A 457 10.26 2.66 25.64
CA PRO A 457 10.05 1.21 25.63
C PRO A 457 9.66 0.72 24.22
N GLY A 458 10.32 -0.35 23.78
CA GLY A 458 10.11 -0.96 22.47
C GLY A 458 10.75 -2.35 22.38
N ALA A 459 10.49 -3.05 21.27
CA ALA A 459 11.19 -4.30 20.98
C ALA A 459 12.67 -4.02 20.67
N ALA A 460 13.52 -5.05 20.80
CA ALA A 460 14.93 -4.92 20.43
C ALA A 460 15.07 -4.52 18.95
N HIS A 461 15.90 -3.50 18.69
CA HIS A 461 16.12 -2.92 17.35
C HIS A 461 14.87 -2.31 16.69
N GLU A 462 13.83 -1.99 17.46
CA GLU A 462 12.69 -1.23 16.95
C GLU A 462 13.13 0.23 16.65
N PRO A 463 12.83 0.78 15.46
CA PRO A 463 13.11 2.18 15.14
C PRO A 463 12.47 3.15 16.14
N TYR A 464 13.20 4.23 16.49
CA TYR A 464 12.78 5.17 17.53
C TYR A 464 11.40 5.80 17.26
N ASP A 465 11.12 6.21 16.01
CA ASP A 465 9.84 6.77 15.61
C ASP A 465 8.64 5.86 15.92
N ARG A 466 8.79 4.54 15.81
CA ARG A 466 7.74 3.57 16.16
C ARG A 466 7.46 3.58 17.66
N CYS A 467 8.52 3.55 18.46
CA CYS A 467 8.43 3.67 19.92
C CYS A 467 7.79 5.01 20.31
N PHE A 468 8.19 6.09 19.64
CA PHE A 468 7.66 7.43 19.88
C PHE A 468 6.18 7.56 19.53
N VAL A 469 5.73 7.02 18.39
CA VAL A 469 4.28 7.01 18.05
C VAL A 469 3.47 6.26 19.08
N LYS A 470 3.96 5.09 19.54
CA LYS A 470 3.30 4.33 20.62
C LYS A 470 3.21 5.16 21.89
N TRP A 471 4.30 5.79 22.31
CA TRP A 471 4.32 6.66 23.48
C TRP A 471 3.37 7.86 23.31
N MET A 472 3.36 8.51 22.15
CA MET A 472 2.55 9.69 21.88
C MET A 472 1.05 9.37 21.89
N ILE A 473 0.64 8.23 21.31
CA ILE A 473 -0.76 7.79 21.37
C ILE A 473 -1.19 7.57 22.82
N LYS A 474 -0.36 6.85 23.60
CA LYS A 474 -0.70 6.45 24.98
C LYS A 474 -0.72 7.62 25.95
N ASN A 475 0.24 8.54 25.83
CA ASN A 475 0.47 9.58 26.83
C ASN A 475 -0.08 10.95 26.40
N LYS A 476 -0.08 11.24 25.09
CA LYS A 476 -0.48 12.56 24.56
C LYS A 476 -1.80 12.51 23.80
N GLY A 477 -2.33 11.31 23.51
CA GLY A 477 -3.59 11.14 22.80
C GLY A 477 -3.55 11.71 21.38
N LEU A 478 -2.38 11.65 20.72
CA LEU A 478 -2.20 12.04 19.32
C LEU A 478 -1.67 10.83 18.55
N ALA A 479 -2.34 10.45 17.46
CA ALA A 479 -1.88 9.37 16.59
C ALA A 479 -1.26 9.93 15.31
N ALA A 480 -0.03 9.53 15.03
CA ALA A 480 0.68 9.75 13.77
C ALA A 480 1.15 8.40 13.20
N ILE A 481 1.92 8.43 12.13
CA ILE A 481 2.51 7.23 11.52
C ILE A 481 4.04 7.38 11.53
N PRO A 482 4.80 6.38 12.00
CA PRO A 482 6.26 6.45 11.96
C PRO A 482 6.74 6.35 10.52
N VAL A 483 7.68 7.20 10.12
CA VAL A 483 8.13 7.27 8.73
C VAL A 483 9.02 6.09 8.35
N SER A 484 9.62 5.40 9.32
CA SER A 484 10.41 4.18 9.09
C SER A 484 9.65 3.07 8.34
N ILE A 485 8.31 3.08 8.28
CA ILE A 485 7.56 2.10 7.47
C ILE A 485 7.63 2.39 5.97
N PHE A 486 8.05 3.60 5.57
CA PHE A 486 8.21 4.05 4.18
C PHE A 486 9.67 3.97 3.71
N TYR A 487 10.52 3.32 4.51
CA TYR A 487 11.92 3.05 4.20
C TYR A 487 12.17 1.54 4.21
N SER A 488 13.06 1.11 3.35
CA SER A 488 13.58 -0.24 3.31
C SER A 488 14.23 -0.59 4.64
N ARG A 489 14.11 -1.85 5.06
CA ARG A 489 14.62 -2.33 6.35
C ARG A 489 16.07 -1.90 6.65
N PRO A 490 17.03 -1.92 5.68
CA PRO A 490 18.40 -1.46 5.94
C PRO A 490 18.53 0.02 6.29
N HIS A 491 17.67 0.88 5.74
CA HIS A 491 17.72 2.34 5.91
C HIS A 491 16.83 2.83 7.06
N GLN A 492 15.95 2.00 7.63
CA GLN A 492 15.06 2.40 8.74
C GLN A 492 15.80 3.04 9.92
N LYS A 493 17.00 2.56 10.25
CA LYS A 493 17.83 3.10 11.33
C LYS A 493 18.35 4.52 11.08
N ASP A 494 18.48 4.91 9.81
CA ASP A 494 19.02 6.21 9.40
C ASP A 494 17.91 7.26 9.29
N PHE A 495 16.64 6.81 9.24
CA PHE A 495 15.44 7.62 9.09
C PHE A 495 14.38 7.31 10.17
N ASP A 496 14.82 6.98 11.39
CA ASP A 496 13.96 6.63 12.53
C ASP A 496 13.55 7.83 13.40
N HIS A 497 13.73 9.05 12.88
CA HIS A 497 13.44 10.31 13.58
C HIS A 497 12.41 11.18 12.85
N TYR A 498 11.52 10.56 12.07
CA TYR A 498 10.46 11.27 11.36
C TYR A 498 9.07 10.67 11.61
N LEU A 499 8.06 11.52 11.74
CA LEU A 499 6.64 11.15 11.82
C LEU A 499 5.85 11.74 10.66
N ARG A 500 4.83 11.03 10.18
CA ARG A 500 3.88 11.52 9.20
C ARG A 500 2.54 11.87 9.88
N PHE A 501 2.09 13.09 9.65
CA PHE A 501 0.74 13.56 10.00
C PHE A 501 -0.09 13.83 8.75
N CYS A 502 -1.40 13.67 8.85
CA CYS A 502 -2.37 14.00 7.81
C CYS A 502 -3.20 15.21 8.22
N PHE A 503 -3.04 16.32 7.52
CA PHE A 503 -3.75 17.58 7.80
C PHE A 503 -5.09 17.70 7.09
N VAL A 504 -5.44 16.76 6.21
CA VAL A 504 -6.76 16.72 5.54
C VAL A 504 -7.80 16.17 6.52
N LYS A 505 -8.27 17.06 7.39
CA LYS A 505 -9.18 16.78 8.51
C LYS A 505 -10.18 17.94 8.70
N GLY A 506 -11.32 17.65 9.30
CA GLY A 506 -12.34 18.65 9.63
C GLY A 506 -11.97 19.47 10.85
N GLU A 507 -12.60 20.65 10.98
CA GLU A 507 -12.32 21.65 12.02
C GLU A 507 -12.37 21.08 13.45
N ALA A 508 -13.37 20.25 13.77
CA ALA A 508 -13.50 19.62 15.09
C ALA A 508 -12.27 18.76 15.46
N THR A 509 -11.60 18.16 14.47
CA THR A 509 -10.36 17.39 14.69
C THR A 509 -9.17 18.29 14.97
N PHE A 510 -9.09 19.44 14.31
CA PHE A 510 -8.08 20.46 14.59
C PHE A 510 -8.25 21.04 15.99
N GLN A 511 -9.49 21.34 16.40
CA GLN A 511 -9.77 21.79 17.77
C GLN A 511 -9.32 20.74 18.80
N ALA A 512 -9.69 19.47 18.60
CA ALA A 512 -9.27 18.40 19.48
C ALA A 512 -7.74 18.21 19.50
N MET A 513 -7.06 18.36 18.36
CA MET A 513 -5.60 18.35 18.27
C MET A 513 -5.00 19.48 19.11
N ASP A 514 -5.47 20.71 18.94
CA ASP A 514 -4.97 21.89 19.66
C ASP A 514 -5.15 21.73 21.17
N GLU A 515 -6.29 21.20 21.63
CA GLU A 515 -6.52 20.91 23.05
C GLU A 515 -5.50 19.91 23.62
N LYS A 516 -5.14 18.86 22.87
CA LYS A 516 -4.11 17.89 23.28
C LYS A 516 -2.72 18.53 23.30
N LEU A 517 -2.40 19.35 22.29
CA LEU A 517 -1.11 20.04 22.20
C LEU A 517 -0.95 21.10 23.29
N GLN A 518 -2.00 21.83 23.65
CA GLN A 518 -1.99 22.79 24.76
C GLN A 518 -1.70 22.10 26.11
N LYS A 519 -2.35 20.94 26.36
CA LYS A 519 -2.08 20.14 27.56
C LYS A 519 -0.63 19.65 27.59
N TRP A 520 -0.14 19.12 26.47
CA TRP A 520 1.25 18.68 26.37
C TRP A 520 2.23 19.85 26.57
N LYS A 521 1.97 21.02 25.99
CA LYS A 521 2.80 22.20 26.19
C LYS A 521 2.91 22.59 27.67
N ALA A 522 1.79 22.59 28.40
CA ALA A 522 1.81 22.86 29.84
C ALA A 522 2.64 21.84 30.62
N GLU A 523 2.65 20.56 30.21
CA GLU A 523 3.49 19.51 30.81
C GLU A 523 4.99 19.67 30.51
N LEU A 524 5.37 20.40 29.46
CA LEU A 524 6.78 20.70 29.12
C LEU A 524 7.30 21.95 29.86
N GLU A 525 6.40 22.81 30.34
CA GLU A 525 6.73 24.04 31.09
C GLU A 525 6.80 23.81 32.61
N LEU A 526 6.32 22.66 33.09
CA LEU A 526 6.47 22.14 34.45
C LEU A 526 7.79 21.40 34.62
#